data_AF-A0A543E127-F1
#
_entry.id   AF-A0A543E127-F1
#
_cell.length_a   1.000
_cell.length_b   1.000
_cell.length_c   1.000
_cell.angle_alpha   90.00
_cell.angle_beta   90.00
_cell.angle_gamma   90.00
#
_symmetry.space_group_name_H-M   'P 1'
#
loop_
_entity.id
_entity.type
_entity.pdbx_description
1 polymer ?
#
loop_
_entity_poly.entity_id
_entity_poly.type
_entity_poly.pdbx_seq_one_letter_code
_entity_poly.pdbx_strand_id
1 'polypeptide(L)'
;MTGISPTRVIGGRYVVLGELAPGRAGPVWRAQDRVTGRQVTVKELHLPAGQGAEERLLFRDRLLRAARAAGRADAPGIVTVHDVVTDDGVDHVVTELVEAPTLAEEVAAAGPLDERAAAAVAGQLAAALQAVHEAGVVHGGVTPGAVLLGPGPLARLADLGVSEAAADGAAAAEPGFVAPELRDGGAPTAESDVWALGATLFHALHGRPPGADGTRPDDGPLGPLLRGMLHRAPRARLTALQVTALLESEVPSPSRAGAARRWWLAVAAVLGVLAGGAGGFALAGAGAPDVRTLTHGPGGDVPLPAVPAGGCLRGPLGGPALVGCAEPHDLEVVATLDPGGSAGDPERTDRFAATTCTAAVEALVAQRDGLEVVALVPVQDGAAGPVHCLVRQADGAPLVGSRISGEGG
;
A
#
# COMPACT_ATOMS: atom_id res chain seq x y z
N MET A 1 -30.63 -5.54 -31.86
CA MET A 1 -29.52 -5.35 -32.83
C MET A 1 -29.43 -3.88 -33.17
N THR A 2 -28.71 -3.12 -32.35
CA THR A 2 -28.43 -1.70 -32.60
C THR A 2 -27.19 -1.63 -33.49
N GLY A 3 -27.19 -0.74 -34.48
CA GLY A 3 -26.27 -0.84 -35.62
C GLY A 3 -24.83 -0.45 -35.32
N ILE A 4 -23.90 -1.39 -35.46
CA ILE A 4 -22.47 -1.10 -35.64
C ILE A 4 -22.27 -0.69 -37.11
N SER A 5 -22.11 0.60 -37.37
CA SER A 5 -21.66 1.06 -38.70
C SER A 5 -20.22 0.59 -38.94
N PRO A 6 -19.91 -0.07 -40.08
CA PRO A 6 -18.63 -0.75 -40.32
C PRO A 6 -17.43 0.20 -40.60
N THR A 7 -17.47 1.42 -40.07
CA THR A 7 -16.54 2.50 -40.44
C THR A 7 -16.27 3.53 -39.33
N ARG A 8 -16.54 3.25 -38.04
CA ARG A 8 -16.13 4.17 -36.97
C ARG A 8 -14.59 4.21 -36.88
N VAL A 9 -14.02 5.41 -36.98
CA VAL A 9 -12.58 5.64 -36.87
C VAL A 9 -12.32 6.71 -35.83
N ILE A 10 -11.83 6.31 -34.66
CA ILE A 10 -11.61 7.22 -33.54
C ILE A 10 -10.33 8.03 -33.80
N GLY A 11 -10.46 9.36 -33.81
CA GLY A 11 -9.37 10.32 -34.01
C GLY A 11 -8.65 10.15 -35.35
N GLY A 12 -9.36 9.68 -36.38
CA GLY A 12 -8.80 9.40 -37.71
C GLY A 12 -7.83 8.20 -37.81
N ARG A 13 -7.40 7.63 -36.67
CA ARG A 13 -6.33 6.62 -36.58
C ARG A 13 -6.81 5.21 -36.25
N TYR A 14 -7.77 5.08 -35.33
CA TYR A 14 -8.15 3.79 -34.75
C TYR A 14 -9.46 3.28 -35.33
N VAL A 15 -9.40 2.24 -36.17
CA VAL A 15 -10.59 1.62 -36.77
C VAL A 15 -11.25 0.70 -35.75
N VAL A 16 -12.48 0.97 -35.35
CA VAL A 16 -13.24 0.07 -34.48
C VAL A 16 -13.55 -1.23 -35.24
N LEU A 17 -13.12 -2.35 -34.66
CA LEU A 17 -13.35 -3.70 -35.18
C LEU A 17 -14.57 -4.36 -34.53
N GLY A 18 -14.89 -3.97 -33.29
CA GLY A 18 -16.03 -4.48 -32.52
C GLY A 18 -16.02 -3.95 -31.09
N GLU A 19 -17.14 -4.09 -30.41
CA GLU A 19 -17.26 -3.86 -28.96
C GLU A 19 -16.71 -5.10 -28.21
N LEU A 20 -15.88 -4.87 -27.19
CA LEU A 20 -15.35 -5.92 -26.31
C LEU A 20 -16.28 -6.12 -25.12
N ALA A 21 -16.64 -5.02 -24.45
CA ALA A 21 -17.53 -5.03 -23.30
C ALA A 21 -18.25 -3.67 -23.11
N PRO A 22 -19.47 -3.66 -22.56
CA PRO A 22 -20.09 -2.46 -22.03
C PRO A 22 -19.35 -2.05 -20.73
N GLY A 23 -18.58 -0.97 -20.79
CA GLY A 23 -17.77 -0.49 -19.67
C GLY A 23 -18.46 0.56 -18.79
N ARG A 24 -18.08 0.64 -17.51
CA ARG A 24 -18.64 1.57 -16.52
C ARG A 24 -18.54 3.05 -16.90
N ALA A 25 -17.51 3.44 -17.65
CA ALA A 25 -17.25 4.82 -18.08
C ALA A 25 -17.61 5.09 -19.55
N GLY A 26 -18.23 4.11 -20.23
CA GLY A 26 -18.44 4.08 -21.68
C GLY A 26 -18.06 2.72 -22.27
N PRO A 27 -18.48 2.41 -23.51
CA PRO A 27 -18.15 1.14 -24.14
C PRO A 27 -16.64 1.00 -24.37
N VAL A 28 -16.17 -0.25 -24.45
CA VAL A 28 -14.78 -0.58 -24.71
C VAL A 28 -14.70 -1.28 -26.06
N TRP A 29 -13.91 -0.76 -27.00
CA TRP A 29 -13.76 -1.34 -28.35
C TRP A 29 -12.42 -2.03 -28.55
N ARG A 30 -12.46 -3.10 -29.33
CA ARG A 30 -11.32 -3.61 -30.07
C ARG A 30 -11.14 -2.70 -31.28
N ALA A 31 -9.96 -2.13 -31.46
CA ALA A 31 -9.64 -1.31 -32.62
C ALA A 31 -8.32 -1.72 -33.26
N GLN A 32 -8.09 -1.30 -34.51
CA GLN A 32 -6.80 -1.41 -35.19
C GLN A 32 -6.20 -0.02 -35.42
N ASP A 33 -4.97 0.17 -34.98
CA ASP A 33 -4.16 1.33 -35.32
C ASP A 33 -3.72 1.26 -36.79
N ARG A 34 -4.21 2.19 -37.62
CA ARG A 34 -3.85 2.25 -39.05
C ARG A 34 -2.36 2.49 -39.32
N VAL A 35 -1.63 3.08 -38.36
CA VAL A 35 -0.22 3.44 -38.55
C VAL A 35 0.70 2.25 -38.23
N THR A 36 0.42 1.52 -37.15
CA THR A 36 1.26 0.39 -36.71
C THR A 36 0.70 -0.98 -37.11
N GLY A 37 -0.55 -1.07 -37.58
CA GLY A 37 -1.26 -2.31 -37.85
C GLY A 37 -1.68 -3.10 -36.59
N ARG A 38 -1.21 -2.70 -35.41
CA ARG A 38 -1.47 -3.35 -34.12
C ARG A 38 -2.92 -3.19 -33.70
N GLN A 39 -3.46 -4.23 -33.06
CA GLN A 39 -4.76 -4.17 -32.40
C GLN A 39 -4.62 -3.65 -30.97
N VAL A 40 -5.56 -2.80 -30.57
CA VAL A 40 -5.56 -2.03 -29.33
C VAL A 40 -6.94 -2.05 -28.70
N THR A 41 -6.99 -1.80 -27.39
CA THR A 41 -8.24 -1.49 -26.69
C THR A 41 -8.45 0.02 -26.71
N VAL A 42 -9.66 0.47 -26.98
CA VAL A 42 -10.04 1.90 -26.93
C VAL A 42 -11.23 2.07 -26.00
N LYS A 43 -11.13 3.01 -25.06
CA LYS A 43 -12.17 3.30 -24.07
C LYS A 43 -12.52 4.79 -24.08
N GLU A 44 -13.81 5.10 -24.19
CA GLU A 44 -14.31 6.48 -24.06
C GLU A 44 -14.21 6.99 -22.62
N LEU A 45 -13.92 8.28 -22.49
CA LEU A 45 -13.86 9.02 -21.22
C LEU A 45 -14.94 10.09 -21.21
N HIS A 46 -15.97 9.85 -20.41
CA HIS A 46 -17.00 10.83 -20.14
C HIS A 46 -16.57 11.72 -18.96
N LEU A 47 -16.27 12.98 -19.26
CA LEU A 47 -16.02 14.03 -18.28
C LEU A 47 -17.34 14.57 -17.73
N PRO A 48 -17.38 15.02 -16.46
CA PRO A 48 -18.63 15.45 -15.85
C PRO A 48 -19.15 16.73 -16.53
N ALA A 49 -20.46 16.77 -16.74
CA ALA A 49 -21.12 17.85 -17.46
C ALA A 49 -20.87 19.22 -16.79
N GLY A 50 -20.46 20.21 -17.59
CA GLY A 50 -20.20 21.57 -17.13
C GLY A 50 -18.72 21.94 -16.94
N GLN A 51 -17.78 21.00 -17.10
CA GLN A 51 -16.35 21.33 -17.16
C GLN A 51 -15.99 22.10 -18.44
N GLY A 52 -15.20 23.16 -18.28
CA GLY A 52 -14.70 23.99 -19.39
C GLY A 52 -13.51 23.35 -20.10
N ALA A 53 -13.10 23.93 -21.23
CA ALA A 53 -11.99 23.39 -22.03
C ALA A 53 -10.65 23.33 -21.25
N GLU A 54 -10.48 24.16 -20.21
CA GLU A 54 -9.28 24.18 -19.37
C GLU A 54 -9.20 22.97 -18.44
N GLU A 55 -10.29 22.60 -17.74
CA GLU A 55 -10.31 21.38 -16.92
C GLU A 55 -10.03 20.12 -17.76
N ARG A 56 -10.56 20.07 -18.99
CA ARG A 56 -10.30 18.96 -19.93
C ARG A 56 -8.83 18.82 -20.31
N LEU A 57 -8.14 19.95 -20.52
CA LEU A 57 -6.71 19.97 -20.83
C LEU A 57 -5.87 19.53 -19.61
N LEU A 58 -6.21 20.01 -18.42
CA LEU A 58 -5.55 19.62 -17.17
C LEU A 58 -5.74 18.13 -16.86
N PHE A 59 -6.95 17.61 -17.06
CA PHE A 59 -7.27 16.17 -17.03
C PHE A 59 -6.37 15.36 -17.97
N ARG A 60 -6.30 15.77 -19.25
CA ARG A 60 -5.59 14.99 -20.27
C ARG A 60 -4.10 14.95 -19.98
N ASP A 61 -3.54 16.05 -19.49
CA ASP A 61 -2.15 16.13 -19.08
C ASP A 61 -1.84 15.26 -17.84
N ARG A 62 -2.74 15.17 -16.85
CA ARG A 62 -2.59 14.24 -15.72
C ARG A 62 -2.58 12.79 -16.18
N LEU A 63 -3.56 12.38 -16.99
CA LEU A 63 -3.66 11.00 -17.49
C LEU A 63 -2.43 10.62 -18.34
N LEU A 64 -1.98 11.51 -19.22
CA LEU A 64 -0.75 11.33 -20.00
C LEU A 64 0.52 11.34 -19.14
N ARG A 65 0.55 12.07 -18.02
CA ARG A 65 1.66 11.99 -17.05
C ARG A 65 1.66 10.64 -16.31
N ALA A 66 0.51 10.18 -15.83
CA ALA A 66 0.35 8.88 -15.18
C ALA A 66 0.79 7.73 -16.09
N ALA A 67 0.27 7.70 -17.31
CA ALA A 67 0.65 6.75 -18.36
C ALA A 67 2.17 6.71 -18.63
N ARG A 68 2.80 7.88 -18.78
CA ARG A 68 4.25 7.98 -19.01
C ARG A 68 5.09 7.56 -17.81
N ALA A 69 4.63 7.79 -16.59
CA ALA A 69 5.37 7.41 -15.39
C ALA A 69 5.30 5.90 -15.16
N ALA A 70 4.12 5.28 -15.26
CA ALA A 70 3.99 3.81 -15.20
C ALA A 70 4.76 3.11 -16.33
N GLY A 71 4.74 3.66 -17.55
CA GLY A 71 5.53 3.14 -18.68
C GLY A 71 7.05 3.29 -18.53
N ARG A 72 7.53 4.16 -17.62
CA ARG A 72 8.97 4.25 -17.24
C ARG A 72 9.32 3.36 -16.06
N ALA A 73 8.35 3.05 -15.20
CA ALA A 73 8.53 2.18 -14.04
C ALA A 73 8.65 0.69 -14.41
N ASP A 74 8.49 0.34 -15.70
CA ASP A 74 8.49 -1.03 -16.24
C ASP A 74 7.62 -1.98 -15.41
N ALA A 75 6.43 -1.51 -15.00
CA ALA A 75 5.53 -2.24 -14.12
C ALA A 75 4.74 -3.31 -14.91
N PRO A 76 5.13 -4.61 -14.89
CA PRO A 76 4.59 -5.60 -15.82
C PRO A 76 3.11 -5.93 -15.53
N GLY A 77 2.70 -5.76 -14.27
CA GLY A 77 1.32 -5.92 -13.82
C GLY A 77 0.40 -4.74 -14.16
N ILE A 78 0.85 -3.73 -14.91
CA ILE A 78 0.01 -2.63 -15.41
C ILE A 78 -0.18 -2.78 -16.93
N VAL A 79 -1.40 -2.53 -17.42
CA VAL A 79 -1.72 -2.49 -18.85
C VAL A 79 -1.19 -1.19 -19.46
N THR A 80 -0.38 -1.31 -20.51
CA THR A 80 0.29 -0.17 -21.15
C THR A 80 -0.71 0.76 -21.82
N VAL A 81 -0.73 2.02 -21.40
CA VAL A 81 -1.39 3.11 -22.14
C VAL A 81 -0.50 3.52 -23.32
N HIS A 82 -1.08 3.55 -24.52
CA HIS A 82 -0.39 3.84 -25.77
C HIS A 82 -0.64 5.26 -26.29
N ASP A 83 -1.86 5.77 -26.12
CA ASP A 83 -2.27 7.09 -26.63
C ASP A 83 -3.49 7.63 -25.86
N VAL A 84 -3.74 8.93 -25.94
CA VAL A 84 -4.99 9.56 -25.49
C VAL A 84 -5.45 10.53 -26.56
N VAL A 85 -6.60 10.25 -27.18
CA VAL A 85 -7.04 10.90 -28.41
C VAL A 85 -8.44 11.48 -28.27
N THR A 86 -8.63 12.72 -28.72
CA THR A 86 -9.92 13.39 -28.71
C THR A 86 -10.61 13.23 -30.08
N ASP A 87 -11.86 12.79 -30.07
CA ASP A 87 -12.70 12.55 -31.27
C ASP A 87 -14.12 13.07 -30.98
N ASP A 88 -14.69 13.89 -31.87
CA ASP A 88 -15.98 14.59 -31.67
C ASP A 88 -16.17 15.26 -30.30
N GLY A 89 -15.08 15.72 -29.69
CA GLY A 89 -15.11 16.34 -28.36
C GLY A 89 -15.27 15.35 -27.20
N VAL A 90 -15.00 14.07 -27.41
CA VAL A 90 -14.87 13.02 -26.38
C VAL A 90 -13.43 12.52 -26.35
N ASP A 91 -12.86 12.36 -25.15
CA ASP A 91 -11.49 11.86 -24.99
C ASP A 91 -11.50 10.32 -24.91
N HIS A 92 -10.52 9.67 -25.51
CA HIS A 92 -10.43 8.22 -25.61
C HIS A 92 -9.06 7.75 -25.14
N VAL A 93 -9.00 6.78 -24.23
CA VAL A 93 -7.75 6.10 -23.86
C VAL A 93 -7.51 4.94 -24.80
N VAL A 94 -6.30 4.85 -25.33
CA VAL A 94 -5.85 3.72 -26.14
C VAL A 94 -4.82 2.93 -25.33
N THR A 95 -5.09 1.64 -25.12
CA THR A 95 -4.22 0.71 -24.38
C THR A 95 -3.83 -0.48 -25.25
N GLU A 96 -2.87 -1.29 -24.78
CA GLU A 96 -2.63 -2.61 -25.38
C GLU A 96 -3.90 -3.49 -25.30
N LEU A 97 -4.12 -4.31 -26.34
CA LEU A 97 -5.16 -5.33 -26.31
C LEU A 97 -4.64 -6.55 -25.56
N VAL A 98 -5.20 -6.83 -24.38
CA VAL A 98 -4.96 -8.06 -23.62
C VAL A 98 -6.17 -8.96 -23.79
N GLU A 99 -5.99 -10.11 -24.45
CA GLU A 99 -7.05 -11.12 -24.61
C GLU A 99 -7.10 -12.02 -23.36
N ALA A 100 -7.82 -11.53 -22.33
CA ALA A 100 -7.96 -12.17 -21.03
C ALA A 100 -9.35 -11.83 -20.42
N PRO A 101 -10.01 -12.75 -19.70
CA PRO A 101 -11.18 -12.41 -18.90
C PRO A 101 -10.79 -11.46 -17.76
N THR A 102 -11.74 -10.64 -17.34
CA THR A 102 -11.62 -9.89 -16.08
C THR A 102 -11.84 -10.82 -14.88
N LEU A 103 -11.31 -10.44 -13.71
CA LEU A 103 -11.61 -11.11 -12.45
C LEU A 103 -13.12 -11.11 -12.15
N ALA A 104 -13.83 -10.04 -12.54
CA ALA A 104 -15.30 -9.97 -12.43
C ALA A 104 -16.00 -11.05 -13.28
N GLU A 105 -15.57 -11.24 -14.53
CA GLU A 105 -16.14 -12.25 -15.44
C GLU A 105 -15.80 -13.66 -14.98
N GLU A 106 -14.55 -13.92 -14.57
CA GLU A 106 -14.13 -15.22 -14.05
C GLU A 106 -14.94 -15.61 -12.81
N VAL A 107 -15.07 -14.69 -11.84
CA VAL A 107 -15.84 -14.94 -10.61
C VAL A 107 -17.34 -15.07 -10.88
N ALA A 108 -17.89 -14.36 -11.87
CA ALA A 108 -19.28 -14.53 -12.29
C ALA A 108 -19.55 -15.84 -13.04
N ALA A 109 -18.55 -16.38 -13.77
CA ALA A 109 -18.70 -17.59 -14.59
C ALA A 109 -18.35 -18.89 -13.83
N ALA A 110 -17.27 -18.88 -13.04
CA ALA A 110 -16.73 -20.03 -12.33
C ALA A 110 -17.02 -20.02 -10.81
N GLY A 111 -17.40 -18.86 -10.26
CA GLY A 111 -17.54 -18.64 -8.82
C GLY A 111 -16.26 -18.09 -8.18
N PRO A 112 -16.25 -17.89 -6.84
CA PRO A 112 -15.09 -17.32 -6.15
C PRO A 112 -13.82 -18.17 -6.30
N LEU A 113 -12.68 -17.49 -6.32
CA LEU A 113 -11.35 -18.11 -6.36
C LEU A 113 -11.01 -18.76 -5.02
N ASP A 114 -10.18 -19.80 -5.04
CA ASP A 114 -9.56 -20.32 -3.82
C ASP A 114 -8.54 -19.33 -3.22
N GLU A 115 -8.23 -19.51 -1.93
CA GLU A 115 -7.33 -18.64 -1.17
C GLU A 115 -5.95 -18.48 -1.85
N ARG A 116 -5.42 -19.55 -2.46
CA ARG A 116 -4.10 -19.55 -3.08
C ARG A 116 -4.10 -18.75 -4.39
N ALA A 117 -5.12 -18.92 -5.22
CA ALA A 117 -5.31 -18.16 -6.44
C ALA A 117 -5.55 -16.67 -6.13
N ALA A 118 -6.41 -16.37 -5.15
CA ALA A 118 -6.73 -15.02 -4.73
C ALA A 118 -5.49 -14.29 -4.14
N ALA A 119 -4.69 -14.98 -3.31
CA ALA A 119 -3.40 -14.50 -2.80
C ALA A 119 -2.39 -14.20 -3.93
N ALA A 120 -2.27 -15.12 -4.90
CA ALA A 120 -1.35 -14.95 -6.03
C ALA A 120 -1.73 -13.76 -6.93
N VAL A 121 -3.03 -13.52 -7.14
CA VAL A 121 -3.53 -12.32 -7.82
C VAL A 121 -3.17 -11.09 -6.99
N ALA A 122 -3.56 -11.04 -5.72
CA ALA A 122 -3.33 -9.87 -4.86
C ALA A 122 -1.85 -9.46 -4.76
N GLY A 123 -0.91 -10.42 -4.70
CA GLY A 123 0.52 -10.14 -4.62
C GLY A 123 1.07 -9.48 -5.90
N GLN A 124 0.61 -9.94 -7.07
CA GLN A 124 1.00 -9.31 -8.35
C GLN A 124 0.41 -7.90 -8.49
N LEU A 125 -0.84 -7.71 -8.07
CA LEU A 125 -1.45 -6.38 -8.10
C LEU A 125 -0.81 -5.43 -7.09
N ALA A 126 -0.41 -5.92 -5.91
CA ALA A 126 0.34 -5.15 -4.92
C ALA A 126 1.71 -4.72 -5.46
N ALA A 127 2.49 -5.63 -6.05
CA ALA A 127 3.75 -5.29 -6.70
C ALA A 127 3.59 -4.28 -7.84
N ALA A 128 2.52 -4.41 -8.64
CA ALA A 128 2.20 -3.45 -9.71
C ALA A 128 1.84 -2.06 -9.18
N LEU A 129 1.03 -1.99 -8.12
CA LEU A 129 0.68 -0.74 -7.44
C LEU A 129 1.89 -0.09 -6.78
N GLN A 130 2.77 -0.87 -6.14
CA GLN A 130 4.02 -0.37 -5.56
C GLN A 130 4.86 0.37 -6.61
N ALA A 131 5.11 -0.25 -7.78
CA ALA A 131 5.88 0.37 -8.86
C ALA A 131 5.23 1.66 -9.39
N VAL A 132 3.90 1.73 -9.42
CA VAL A 132 3.14 2.94 -9.79
C VAL A 132 3.24 4.04 -8.72
N HIS A 133 3.15 3.66 -7.44
CA HIS A 133 3.25 4.58 -6.30
C HIS A 133 4.68 5.15 -6.17
N GLU A 134 5.72 4.33 -6.36
CA GLU A 134 7.12 4.76 -6.42
C GLU A 134 7.39 5.73 -7.59
N ALA A 135 6.66 5.60 -8.69
CA ALA A 135 6.68 6.55 -9.80
C ALA A 135 5.90 7.85 -9.54
N GLY A 136 5.33 8.02 -8.34
CA GLY A 136 4.57 9.22 -7.93
C GLY A 136 3.17 9.31 -8.55
N VAL A 137 2.59 8.17 -8.92
CA VAL A 137 1.25 8.06 -9.54
C VAL A 137 0.32 7.31 -8.60
N VAL A 138 -0.97 7.66 -8.63
CA VAL A 138 -2.06 6.89 -8.03
C VAL A 138 -2.83 6.21 -9.16
N HIS A 139 -3.23 4.96 -8.98
CA HIS A 139 -4.00 4.25 -9.99
C HIS A 139 -5.47 4.70 -9.98
N GLY A 140 -6.06 4.84 -8.79
CA GLY A 140 -7.41 5.31 -8.49
C GLY A 140 -8.56 4.40 -8.95
N GLY A 141 -8.26 3.32 -9.68
CA GLY A 141 -9.21 2.59 -10.54
C GLY A 141 -9.27 1.08 -10.33
N VAL A 142 -8.62 0.57 -9.28
CA VAL A 142 -8.54 -0.86 -8.96
C VAL A 142 -9.94 -1.41 -8.68
N THR A 143 -10.40 -2.36 -9.49
CA THR A 143 -11.69 -3.06 -9.33
C THR A 143 -11.61 -4.45 -9.97
N PRO A 144 -12.50 -5.41 -9.66
CA PRO A 144 -12.53 -6.72 -10.33
C PRO A 144 -12.69 -6.64 -11.85
N GLY A 145 -13.38 -5.61 -12.37
CA GLY A 145 -13.49 -5.38 -13.82
C GLY A 145 -12.26 -4.73 -14.48
N ALA A 146 -11.32 -4.21 -13.68
CA ALA A 146 -10.04 -3.68 -14.16
C ALA A 146 -8.88 -4.68 -14.04
N VAL A 147 -9.07 -5.81 -13.34
CA VAL A 147 -8.08 -6.88 -13.20
C VAL A 147 -8.29 -7.89 -14.32
N LEU A 148 -7.29 -8.04 -15.20
CA LEU A 148 -7.27 -9.00 -16.30
C LEU A 148 -6.44 -10.23 -15.91
N LEU A 149 -7.00 -11.43 -16.11
CA LEU A 149 -6.39 -12.71 -15.77
C LEU A 149 -5.81 -13.38 -17.03
N GLY A 150 -4.53 -13.14 -17.27
CA GLY A 150 -3.82 -13.66 -18.45
C GLY A 150 -3.51 -15.15 -18.38
N PRO A 151 -3.03 -15.76 -19.49
CA PRO A 151 -2.65 -17.17 -19.50
C PRO A 151 -1.49 -17.45 -18.53
N GLY A 152 -1.71 -18.38 -17.60
CA GLY A 152 -0.83 -18.64 -16.46
C GLY A 152 -1.36 -18.00 -15.18
N PRO A 153 -0.54 -17.78 -14.13
CA PRO A 153 -0.97 -17.09 -12.92
C PRO A 153 -1.04 -15.56 -13.09
N LEU A 154 -0.89 -15.01 -14.30
CA LEU A 154 -0.59 -13.59 -14.53
C LEU A 154 -1.81 -12.67 -14.32
N ALA A 155 -1.74 -11.77 -13.35
CA ALA A 155 -2.74 -10.72 -13.14
C ALA A 155 -2.22 -9.35 -13.57
N ARG A 156 -3.04 -8.57 -14.30
CA ARG A 156 -2.69 -7.20 -14.74
C ARG A 156 -3.82 -6.21 -14.51
N LEU A 157 -3.49 -4.97 -14.17
CA LEU A 157 -4.43 -3.87 -13.95
C LEU A 157 -4.55 -2.96 -15.17
N ALA A 158 -5.78 -2.83 -15.67
CA ALA A 158 -6.20 -1.83 -16.64
C ALA A 158 -6.67 -0.53 -15.94
N ASP A 159 -7.00 0.51 -16.73
CA ASP A 159 -7.62 1.75 -16.22
C ASP A 159 -6.77 2.62 -15.28
N LEU A 160 -5.43 2.55 -15.39
CA LEU A 160 -4.50 3.44 -14.67
C LEU A 160 -4.88 4.92 -14.84
N GLY A 161 -5.18 5.60 -13.74
CA GLY A 161 -5.49 7.03 -13.72
C GLY A 161 -6.83 7.40 -14.36
N VAL A 162 -7.64 6.44 -14.83
CA VAL A 162 -8.93 6.68 -15.51
C VAL A 162 -10.06 7.04 -14.54
N SER A 163 -9.95 6.61 -13.29
CA SER A 163 -10.97 6.81 -12.25
C SER A 163 -10.89 8.17 -11.56
N GLU A 164 -9.68 8.72 -11.34
CA GLU A 164 -9.46 10.15 -11.02
C GLU A 164 -10.04 11.09 -12.08
N ALA A 165 -10.25 10.55 -13.27
CA ALA A 165 -10.48 11.25 -14.50
C ALA A 165 -11.98 11.34 -14.83
N ALA A 166 -12.69 10.21 -14.80
CA ALA A 166 -14.08 10.13 -15.24
C ALA A 166 -15.06 10.85 -14.29
N ALA A 167 -16.17 11.34 -14.85
CA ALA A 167 -17.29 11.95 -14.11
C ALA A 167 -17.75 11.15 -12.89
N ASP A 168 -17.70 9.83 -13.01
CA ASP A 168 -18.33 8.88 -12.10
C ASP A 168 -17.34 8.17 -11.17
N GLY A 169 -16.09 8.65 -11.08
CA GLY A 169 -14.94 7.98 -10.44
C GLY A 169 -15.26 7.24 -9.13
N ALA A 170 -15.86 7.98 -8.17
CA ALA A 170 -16.37 7.43 -6.92
C ALA A 170 -17.90 7.22 -6.89
N ALA A 171 -18.66 7.87 -7.78
CA ALA A 171 -20.12 7.92 -7.72
C ALA A 171 -20.85 6.72 -8.37
N ALA A 172 -20.23 6.06 -9.36
CA ALA A 172 -20.77 4.84 -9.98
C ALA A 172 -20.03 3.55 -9.59
N ALA A 173 -19.05 3.64 -8.70
CA ALA A 173 -18.41 2.48 -8.11
C ALA A 173 -19.28 1.91 -6.97
N GLU A 174 -19.44 0.60 -6.89
CA GLU A 174 -20.17 -0.02 -5.79
C GLU A 174 -19.46 0.31 -4.46
N PRO A 175 -20.16 0.80 -3.41
CA PRO A 175 -19.52 1.50 -2.29
C PRO A 175 -18.44 0.74 -1.52
N GLY A 176 -18.42 -0.60 -1.57
CA GLY A 176 -17.38 -1.42 -0.94
C GLY A 176 -16.00 -1.28 -1.60
N PHE A 177 -15.93 -0.99 -2.90
CA PHE A 177 -14.65 -0.77 -3.61
C PHE A 177 -14.08 0.65 -3.39
N VAL A 178 -14.87 1.59 -2.86
CA VAL A 178 -14.46 3.00 -2.71
C VAL A 178 -14.00 3.27 -1.28
N ALA A 179 -12.76 3.72 -1.14
CA ALA A 179 -12.18 4.07 0.15
C ALA A 179 -13.03 5.12 0.91
N PRO A 180 -13.17 5.05 2.24
CA PRO A 180 -14.01 5.94 3.04
C PRO A 180 -13.75 7.43 2.77
N GLU A 181 -12.49 7.84 2.78
CA GLU A 181 -12.05 9.21 2.54
C GLU A 181 -12.40 9.72 1.14
N LEU A 182 -12.52 8.85 0.14
CA LEU A 182 -12.97 9.23 -1.20
C LEU A 182 -14.47 9.49 -1.25
N ARG A 183 -15.27 8.71 -0.51
CA ARG A 183 -16.70 8.98 -0.33
C ARG A 183 -16.96 10.24 0.50
N ASP A 184 -16.05 10.57 1.40
CA ASP A 184 -16.05 11.81 2.17
C ASP A 184 -15.52 13.03 1.36
N GLY A 185 -15.19 12.85 0.07
CA GLY A 185 -14.79 13.92 -0.86
C GLY A 185 -13.28 14.20 -0.93
N GLY A 186 -12.44 13.33 -0.38
CA GLY A 186 -10.99 13.37 -0.51
C GLY A 186 -10.49 13.05 -1.92
N ALA A 187 -9.23 13.39 -2.18
CA ALA A 187 -8.54 13.03 -3.42
C ALA A 187 -7.94 11.61 -3.34
N PRO A 188 -7.79 10.89 -4.45
CA PRO A 188 -7.10 9.59 -4.47
C PRO A 188 -5.65 9.66 -4.03
N THR A 189 -5.25 8.60 -3.31
CA THR A 189 -3.91 8.40 -2.75
C THR A 189 -3.49 6.94 -2.89
N ALA A 190 -2.21 6.64 -2.62
CA ALA A 190 -1.70 5.27 -2.58
C ALA A 190 -2.48 4.36 -1.61
N GLU A 191 -2.88 4.89 -0.46
CA GLU A 191 -3.67 4.19 0.55
C GLU A 191 -5.10 3.90 0.06
N SER A 192 -5.65 4.74 -0.84
CA SER A 192 -6.96 4.50 -1.46
C SER A 192 -6.92 3.37 -2.50
N ASP A 193 -5.80 3.20 -3.21
CA ASP A 193 -5.58 2.04 -4.08
C ASP A 193 -5.48 0.73 -3.28
N VAL A 194 -4.84 0.74 -2.10
CA VAL A 194 -4.74 -0.47 -1.27
C VAL A 194 -6.10 -0.86 -0.68
N TRP A 195 -6.97 0.11 -0.33
CA TRP A 195 -8.36 -0.21 0.00
C TRP A 195 -9.05 -0.93 -1.17
N ALA A 196 -8.93 -0.38 -2.37
CA ALA A 196 -9.57 -0.91 -3.57
C ALA A 196 -9.00 -2.30 -3.97
N LEU A 197 -7.71 -2.54 -3.74
CA LEU A 197 -7.08 -3.87 -3.81
C LEU A 197 -7.70 -4.83 -2.77
N GLY A 198 -7.84 -4.41 -1.52
CA GLY A 198 -8.47 -5.21 -0.46
C GLY A 198 -9.92 -5.59 -0.78
N ALA A 199 -10.70 -4.65 -1.31
CA ALA A 199 -12.07 -4.91 -1.75
C ALA A 199 -12.12 -5.84 -2.98
N THR A 200 -11.13 -5.75 -3.88
CA THR A 200 -10.98 -6.62 -5.04
C THR A 200 -10.58 -8.05 -4.64
N LEU A 201 -9.67 -8.22 -3.67
CA LEU A 201 -9.35 -9.52 -3.08
C LEU A 201 -10.55 -10.13 -2.34
N PHE A 202 -11.29 -9.32 -1.58
CA PHE A 202 -12.51 -9.79 -0.93
C PHE A 202 -13.57 -10.25 -1.95
N HIS A 203 -13.73 -9.53 -3.06
CA HIS A 203 -14.59 -9.97 -4.16
C HIS A 203 -14.10 -11.28 -4.80
N ALA A 204 -12.79 -11.47 -4.99
CA ALA A 204 -12.25 -12.72 -5.49
C ALA A 204 -12.62 -13.93 -4.60
N LEU A 205 -12.61 -13.76 -3.28
CA LEU A 205 -12.90 -14.82 -2.30
C LEU A 205 -14.40 -15.06 -2.05
N HIS A 206 -15.25 -14.05 -2.27
CA HIS A 206 -16.68 -14.10 -1.86
C HIS A 206 -17.70 -13.85 -2.97
N GLY A 207 -17.27 -13.47 -4.18
CA GLY A 207 -18.16 -13.11 -5.29
C GLY A 207 -18.89 -11.77 -5.13
N ARG A 208 -18.57 -10.99 -4.10
CA ARG A 208 -19.24 -9.73 -3.72
C ARG A 208 -18.25 -8.81 -2.99
N PRO A 209 -18.40 -7.48 -3.04
CA PRO A 209 -17.56 -6.58 -2.27
C PRO A 209 -17.77 -6.69 -0.75
N PRO A 210 -16.85 -6.12 0.05
CA PRO A 210 -17.04 -5.95 1.49
C PRO A 210 -18.13 -4.91 1.78
N GLY A 211 -18.55 -4.80 3.04
CA GLY A 211 -19.36 -3.68 3.51
C GLY A 211 -18.66 -2.34 3.23
N ALA A 212 -19.45 -1.29 2.98
CA ALA A 212 -18.91 0.03 2.65
C ALA A 212 -18.06 0.64 3.78
N ASP A 213 -18.20 0.19 5.01
CA ASP A 213 -17.40 0.57 6.17
C ASP A 213 -16.13 -0.29 6.34
N GLY A 214 -15.92 -1.30 5.50
CA GLY A 214 -14.90 -2.34 5.63
C GLY A 214 -15.40 -3.62 6.32
N THR A 215 -16.68 -3.68 6.73
CA THR A 215 -17.24 -4.85 7.42
C THR A 215 -17.20 -6.10 6.54
N ARG A 216 -16.67 -7.19 7.10
CA ARG A 216 -16.48 -8.48 6.43
C ARG A 216 -16.49 -9.63 7.45
N PRO A 217 -16.74 -10.89 7.03
CA PRO A 217 -16.48 -12.07 7.85
C PRO A 217 -14.99 -12.23 8.21
N ASP A 218 -14.67 -13.26 8.99
CA ASP A 218 -13.28 -13.66 9.21
C ASP A 218 -12.83 -14.56 8.06
N ASP A 219 -11.83 -14.10 7.30
CA ASP A 219 -11.44 -14.67 5.99
C ASP A 219 -10.26 -15.64 6.11
N GLY A 220 -10.22 -16.43 7.19
CA GLY A 220 -9.20 -17.45 7.42
C GLY A 220 -7.77 -16.89 7.34
N PRO A 221 -6.84 -17.57 6.62
CA PRO A 221 -5.46 -17.13 6.47
C PRO A 221 -5.30 -15.71 5.90
N LEU A 222 -6.14 -15.31 4.94
CA LEU A 222 -6.09 -13.98 4.32
C LEU A 222 -6.81 -12.90 5.16
N GLY A 223 -7.40 -13.28 6.29
CA GLY A 223 -8.05 -12.39 7.25
C GLY A 223 -7.18 -11.21 7.69
N PRO A 224 -5.94 -11.39 8.19
CA PRO A 224 -5.08 -10.28 8.60
C PRO A 224 -4.78 -9.30 7.45
N LEU A 225 -4.50 -9.82 6.25
CA LEU A 225 -4.21 -9.01 5.07
C LEU A 225 -5.40 -8.13 4.68
N LEU A 226 -6.61 -8.71 4.62
CA LEU A 226 -7.85 -7.99 4.35
C LEU A 226 -8.20 -7.00 5.46
N ARG A 227 -7.86 -7.28 6.73
CA ARG A 227 -7.99 -6.34 7.87
C ARG A 227 -7.11 -5.11 7.66
N GLY A 228 -5.86 -5.32 7.25
CA GLY A 228 -4.88 -4.25 7.02
C GLY A 228 -5.16 -3.42 5.75
N MET A 229 -5.63 -4.04 4.67
CA MET A 229 -5.98 -3.31 3.44
C MET A 229 -7.28 -2.50 3.58
N LEU A 230 -8.31 -3.07 4.23
CA LEU A 230 -9.62 -2.43 4.45
C LEU A 230 -9.70 -1.64 5.77
N HIS A 231 -8.57 -1.17 6.28
CA HIS A 231 -8.56 -0.33 7.49
C HIS A 231 -9.17 1.05 7.19
N ARG A 232 -10.10 1.54 8.02
CA ARG A 232 -10.86 2.76 7.72
C ARG A 232 -9.96 4.00 7.59
N ALA A 233 -9.03 4.20 8.52
CA ALA A 233 -8.10 5.33 8.48
C ALA A 233 -6.97 5.06 7.46
N PRO A 234 -6.75 5.92 6.44
CA PRO A 234 -5.76 5.68 5.37
C PRO A 234 -4.35 5.42 5.89
N ARG A 235 -3.87 6.25 6.83
CA ARG A 235 -2.51 6.16 7.40
C ARG A 235 -2.22 4.89 8.19
N ALA A 236 -3.24 4.09 8.49
CA ALA A 236 -3.13 2.82 9.20
C ALA A 236 -3.50 1.62 8.30
N ARG A 237 -3.65 1.85 6.98
CA ARG A 237 -3.69 0.76 6.00
C ARG A 237 -2.30 0.23 5.74
N LEU A 238 -2.24 -1.01 5.27
CA LEU A 238 -1.05 -1.53 4.61
C LEU A 238 -0.72 -0.67 3.37
N THR A 239 0.57 -0.53 3.10
CA THR A 239 1.08 -0.06 1.81
C THR A 239 1.15 -1.22 0.82
N ALA A 240 1.21 -0.92 -0.48
CA ALA A 240 1.37 -1.94 -1.53
C ALA A 240 2.62 -2.82 -1.28
N LEU A 241 3.74 -2.23 -0.85
CA LEU A 241 4.96 -2.94 -0.44
C LEU A 241 4.71 -3.94 0.71
N GLN A 242 3.97 -3.54 1.75
CA GLN A 242 3.66 -4.42 2.88
C GLN A 242 2.73 -5.57 2.47
N VAL A 243 1.76 -5.33 1.58
CA VAL A 243 0.89 -6.38 1.03
C VAL A 243 1.72 -7.42 0.26
N THR A 244 2.66 -6.97 -0.58
CA THR A 244 3.59 -7.85 -1.32
C THR A 244 4.43 -8.68 -0.34
N ALA A 245 5.10 -8.04 0.62
CA ALA A 245 5.98 -8.74 1.57
C ALA A 245 5.26 -9.76 2.45
N LEU A 246 4.04 -9.46 2.90
CA LEU A 246 3.21 -10.39 3.66
C LEU A 246 2.83 -11.63 2.82
N LEU A 247 2.38 -11.42 1.59
CA LEU A 247 2.02 -12.51 0.67
C LEU A 247 3.22 -13.37 0.25
N GLU A 248 4.40 -12.77 0.06
CA GLU A 248 5.64 -13.52 -0.18
C GLU A 248 6.04 -14.39 1.03
N SER A 249 5.77 -13.92 2.25
CA SER A 249 6.08 -14.66 3.48
C SER A 249 5.19 -15.89 3.72
N GLU A 250 3.99 -15.93 3.13
CA GLU A 250 3.04 -17.05 3.25
C GLU A 250 3.24 -18.16 2.19
N VAL A 251 4.11 -17.97 1.18
CA VAL A 251 4.43 -19.01 0.18
C VAL A 251 5.59 -19.90 0.67
N PRO A 252 5.37 -21.18 1.04
CA PRO A 252 6.41 -21.97 1.68
C PRO A 252 7.46 -22.49 0.70
N SER A 253 8.72 -22.12 0.92
CA SER A 253 9.88 -22.86 0.43
C SER A 253 10.36 -23.85 1.51
N PRO A 254 10.72 -25.11 1.19
CA PRO A 254 10.85 -26.15 2.21
C PRO A 254 12.15 -26.12 3.04
N SER A 255 12.00 -26.30 4.35
CA SER A 255 13.02 -26.49 5.41
C SER A 255 13.83 -25.23 5.78
N ARG A 256 13.94 -24.86 7.08
CA ARG A 256 14.38 -25.71 8.21
C ARG A 256 13.64 -25.44 9.52
N ALA A 257 13.62 -26.44 10.38
CA ALA A 257 13.09 -26.35 11.75
C ALA A 257 14.23 -26.18 12.79
N GLY A 258 13.93 -25.53 13.93
CA GLY A 258 14.72 -25.71 15.16
C GLY A 258 14.76 -24.52 16.14
N ALA A 259 14.66 -24.85 17.43
CA ALA A 259 14.85 -24.00 18.63
C ALA A 259 13.85 -22.83 18.84
N ALA A 260 12.91 -22.81 19.79
CA ALA A 260 12.88 -23.17 21.23
C ALA A 260 13.24 -22.02 22.21
N ARG A 261 12.20 -21.24 22.59
CA ARG A 261 11.72 -21.06 23.99
C ARG A 261 12.80 -20.90 25.08
N ARG A 262 12.96 -19.68 25.66
CA ARG A 262 12.92 -19.38 27.13
C ARG A 262 13.31 -17.94 27.56
N TRP A 263 12.52 -17.41 28.53
CA TRP A 263 12.83 -16.40 29.59
C TRP A 263 12.80 -14.91 29.15
N TRP A 264 12.26 -13.91 29.88
CA TRP A 264 12.03 -13.62 31.32
C TRP A 264 13.31 -13.50 32.18
N LEU A 265 13.94 -12.31 32.19
CA LEU A 265 14.62 -11.67 33.35
C LEU A 265 15.32 -10.35 32.93
N ALA A 266 14.58 -9.22 32.80
CA ALA A 266 15.17 -7.88 32.62
C ALA A 266 14.16 -6.73 32.92
N VAL A 267 13.58 -6.66 34.12
CA VAL A 267 12.59 -5.60 34.51
C VAL A 267 13.03 -4.87 35.78
N ALA A 268 14.27 -4.34 35.81
CA ALA A 268 14.81 -3.73 37.04
C ALA A 268 15.91 -2.66 36.82
N ALA A 269 15.75 -1.71 35.87
CA ALA A 269 16.74 -0.63 35.68
C ALA A 269 16.23 0.72 35.13
N VAL A 270 14.92 1.07 35.19
CA VAL A 270 14.42 2.39 34.69
C VAL A 270 13.50 3.14 35.68
N LEU A 271 12.87 2.47 36.65
CA LEU A 271 11.96 3.10 37.62
C LEU A 271 12.66 3.92 38.75
N GLY A 272 13.76 4.60 38.42
CA GLY A 272 14.52 5.45 39.36
C GLY A 272 14.35 6.96 39.14
N VAL A 273 13.86 7.41 37.97
CA VAL A 273 13.98 8.83 37.56
C VAL A 273 12.66 9.62 37.63
N LEU A 274 11.49 8.96 37.63
CA LEU A 274 10.18 9.64 37.58
C LEU A 274 9.54 9.94 38.96
N ALA A 275 10.25 9.73 40.07
CA ALA A 275 9.73 9.94 41.42
C ALA A 275 10.15 11.28 42.07
N GLY A 276 10.93 12.13 41.39
CA GLY A 276 11.57 13.29 42.02
C GLY A 276 11.68 14.54 41.16
N GLY A 277 10.80 15.51 41.41
CA GLY A 277 11.07 16.93 41.15
C GLY A 277 10.38 17.54 39.93
N ALA A 278 9.54 18.54 40.19
CA ALA A 278 9.14 19.49 39.17
C ALA A 278 10.36 20.31 38.73
N GLY A 279 10.80 20.13 37.48
CA GLY A 279 11.90 20.88 36.89
C GLY A 279 11.74 20.86 35.37
N GLY A 280 11.35 22.00 34.79
CA GLY A 280 11.19 22.12 33.35
C GLY A 280 12.55 22.05 32.65
N PHE A 281 12.87 20.91 32.03
CA PHE A 281 13.94 20.83 31.06
C PHE A 281 13.46 21.43 29.73
N ALA A 282 14.14 22.49 29.30
CA ALA A 282 13.95 23.03 27.97
C ALA A 282 14.55 22.05 26.96
N LEU A 283 13.69 21.37 26.19
CA LEU A 283 14.10 20.51 25.08
C LEU A 283 14.74 21.37 23.99
N ALA A 284 16.06 21.27 23.85
CA ALA A 284 16.84 22.01 22.86
C ALA A 284 17.87 21.08 22.20
N GLY A 285 17.57 20.59 21.00
CA GLY A 285 18.58 20.00 20.12
C GLY A 285 18.09 18.84 19.23
N ALA A 286 17.32 17.91 19.79
CA ALA A 286 16.73 16.82 19.03
C ALA A 286 15.34 17.22 18.48
N GLY A 287 15.07 16.92 17.21
CA GLY A 287 13.70 16.94 16.70
C GLY A 287 12.85 15.92 17.46
N ALA A 288 11.55 16.20 17.63
CA ALA A 288 10.63 15.21 18.19
C ALA A 288 10.70 13.92 17.35
N PRO A 289 10.81 12.74 17.98
CA PRO A 289 11.02 11.49 17.27
C PRO A 289 9.82 11.15 16.41
N ASP A 290 10.07 10.46 15.29
CA ASP A 290 8.99 9.95 14.45
C ASP A 290 8.33 8.75 15.16
N VAL A 291 7.15 8.99 15.73
CA VAL A 291 6.39 7.97 16.47
C VAL A 291 5.62 7.11 15.47
N ARG A 292 5.95 5.82 15.42
CA ARG A 292 5.39 4.84 14.49
C ARG A 292 4.70 3.72 15.25
N THR A 293 3.37 3.73 15.21
CA THR A 293 2.55 2.66 15.78
C THR A 293 2.50 1.48 14.81
N LEU A 294 2.83 0.27 15.29
CA LEU A 294 2.82 -1.00 14.53
C LEU A 294 1.84 -1.97 15.19
N THR A 295 1.09 -2.77 14.45
CA THR A 295 0.19 -3.80 15.03
C THR A 295 0.88 -5.17 15.18
N HIS A 296 0.41 -6.00 16.14
CA HIS A 296 1.12 -7.03 16.94
C HIS A 296 0.31 -8.32 17.27
N GLY A 297 -0.78 -8.70 16.59
CA GLY A 297 -1.53 -9.93 16.94
C GLY A 297 -2.52 -10.43 15.87
N PRO A 298 -2.82 -11.77 15.76
CA PRO A 298 -3.39 -12.56 14.63
C PRO A 298 -4.43 -11.91 13.70
N GLY A 299 -4.01 -10.82 13.07
CA GLY A 299 -4.93 -9.72 12.82
C GLY A 299 -4.25 -8.43 12.36
N GLY A 300 -2.91 -8.36 12.43
CA GLY A 300 -2.14 -7.30 11.77
C GLY A 300 -0.66 -7.27 12.16
N ASP A 301 -0.03 -8.41 12.42
CA ASP A 301 1.32 -8.47 12.99
C ASP A 301 2.40 -8.03 12.00
N VAL A 302 3.24 -7.10 12.43
CA VAL A 302 4.64 -7.09 12.01
C VAL A 302 5.42 -8.05 12.91
N PRO A 303 6.19 -9.02 12.38
CA PRO A 303 7.15 -9.77 13.17
C PRO A 303 8.36 -8.88 13.48
N LEU A 304 8.18 -8.00 14.47
CA LEU A 304 9.24 -7.63 15.40
C LEU A 304 9.93 -8.93 15.87
N PRO A 305 11.17 -9.34 15.51
CA PRO A 305 11.89 -10.23 16.43
C PRO A 305 11.84 -9.59 17.82
N ALA A 306 11.89 -10.37 18.90
CA ALA A 306 11.92 -9.81 20.25
C ALA A 306 13.24 -9.03 20.42
N VAL A 307 13.23 -7.75 20.04
CA VAL A 307 14.49 -7.03 19.84
C VAL A 307 15.03 -6.64 21.22
N PRO A 308 16.20 -7.17 21.61
CA PRO A 308 16.83 -6.71 22.84
C PRO A 308 17.20 -5.23 22.66
N ALA A 309 17.20 -4.47 23.76
CA ALA A 309 17.99 -3.24 23.79
C ALA A 309 19.46 -3.61 23.52
N GLY A 310 20.17 -2.81 22.70
CA GLY A 310 21.46 -3.19 22.11
C GLY A 310 21.36 -4.03 20.82
N GLY A 311 20.15 -4.36 20.36
CA GLY A 311 19.94 -5.09 19.11
C GLY A 311 20.14 -4.21 17.88
N CYS A 312 20.91 -4.72 16.90
CA CYS A 312 21.08 -4.08 15.60
C CYS A 312 20.28 -4.83 14.52
N LEU A 313 19.64 -4.07 13.63
CA LEU A 313 18.61 -4.54 12.71
C LEU A 313 18.93 -4.08 11.27
N ARG A 314 18.84 -5.01 10.31
CA ARG A 314 18.97 -4.75 8.88
C ARG A 314 17.67 -5.10 8.16
N GLY A 315 17.24 -4.26 7.22
CA GLY A 315 15.97 -4.37 6.51
C GLY A 315 14.86 -3.49 7.11
N PRO A 316 13.68 -3.48 6.47
CA PRO A 316 12.59 -2.58 6.83
C PRO A 316 11.98 -2.93 8.19
N LEU A 317 11.41 -1.91 8.85
CA LEU A 317 10.70 -2.05 10.14
C LEU A 317 9.56 -3.08 10.12
N GLY A 318 9.04 -3.45 8.95
CA GLY A 318 8.01 -4.47 8.75
C GLY A 318 8.51 -5.93 8.79
N GLY A 319 9.81 -6.17 8.91
CA GLY A 319 10.39 -7.51 9.04
C GLY A 319 11.91 -7.47 9.09
N PRO A 320 12.53 -6.79 10.07
CA PRO A 320 13.97 -6.59 10.10
C PRO A 320 14.71 -7.85 10.58
N ALA A 321 15.82 -8.16 9.93
CA ALA A 321 16.74 -9.20 10.37
C ALA A 321 17.65 -8.68 11.48
N LEU A 322 17.74 -9.42 12.60
CA LEU A 322 18.74 -9.16 13.63
C LEU A 322 20.14 -9.47 13.10
N VAL A 323 21.06 -8.51 13.20
CA VAL A 323 22.45 -8.60 12.75
C VAL A 323 23.40 -8.16 13.86
N GLY A 324 24.67 -8.56 13.78
CA GLY A 324 25.69 -8.05 14.69
C GLY A 324 25.98 -6.58 14.40
N CYS A 325 26.05 -5.72 15.42
CA CYS A 325 26.30 -4.29 15.26
C CYS A 325 27.63 -3.93 14.58
N ALA A 326 28.58 -4.87 14.53
CA ALA A 326 29.82 -4.71 13.77
C ALA A 326 29.61 -4.77 12.24
N GLU A 327 28.48 -5.29 11.77
CA GLU A 327 28.08 -5.24 10.36
C GLU A 327 27.27 -3.97 10.04
N PRO A 328 27.24 -3.53 8.75
CA PRO A 328 26.36 -2.44 8.31
C PRO A 328 24.88 -2.74 8.56
N HIS A 329 24.18 -1.90 9.31
CA HIS A 329 22.79 -2.12 9.71
C HIS A 329 21.96 -0.83 9.62
N ASP A 330 20.65 -0.94 9.48
CA ASP A 330 19.80 0.20 9.15
C ASP A 330 19.22 0.87 10.41
N LEU A 331 19.07 0.09 11.48
CA LEU A 331 18.37 0.48 12.72
C LEU A 331 19.08 -0.13 13.94
N GLU A 332 19.17 0.64 15.03
CA GLU A 332 19.69 0.15 16.33
C GLU A 332 18.67 0.43 17.45
N VAL A 333 18.44 -0.56 18.31
CA VAL A 333 17.47 -0.48 19.42
C VAL A 333 18.15 0.05 20.69
N VAL A 334 17.93 1.34 20.97
CA VAL A 334 18.52 2.03 22.12
C VAL A 334 17.84 1.64 23.43
N ALA A 335 16.52 1.48 23.45
CA ALA A 335 15.77 1.09 24.64
C ALA A 335 14.43 0.42 24.30
N THR A 336 13.91 -0.38 25.24
CA THR A 336 12.56 -0.93 25.22
C THR A 336 11.89 -0.61 26.57
N LEU A 337 10.71 0.02 26.54
CA LEU A 337 10.09 0.70 27.69
C LEU A 337 8.60 0.33 27.81
N ASP A 338 8.16 -0.02 29.03
CA ASP A 338 6.74 -0.30 29.30
C ASP A 338 5.96 1.03 29.49
N PRO A 339 4.93 1.35 28.68
CA PRO A 339 4.09 2.53 28.86
C PRO A 339 3.14 2.45 30.07
N GLY A 340 3.00 1.27 30.70
CA GLY A 340 2.25 1.04 31.92
C GLY A 340 0.79 1.50 31.82
N GLY A 341 0.38 2.39 32.73
CA GLY A 341 -0.99 2.95 32.74
C GLY A 341 -1.39 3.78 31.51
N SER A 342 -0.46 4.06 30.59
CA SER A 342 -0.74 4.72 29.31
C SER A 342 -1.16 3.74 28.21
N ALA A 343 -0.85 2.44 28.35
CA ALA A 343 -1.01 1.41 27.30
C ALA A 343 -2.43 1.30 26.70
N GLY A 344 -3.47 1.63 27.46
CA GLY A 344 -4.86 1.57 27.00
C GLY A 344 -5.35 2.82 26.24
N ASP A 345 -4.49 3.81 26.02
CA ASP A 345 -4.81 5.09 25.36
C ASP A 345 -3.68 5.40 24.34
N PRO A 346 -3.96 5.31 23.02
CA PRO A 346 -2.95 5.57 21.99
C PRO A 346 -2.35 6.97 22.07
N GLU A 347 -3.15 8.02 22.32
CA GLU A 347 -2.63 9.40 22.40
C GLU A 347 -1.71 9.60 23.62
N ARG A 348 -1.97 8.89 24.72
CA ARG A 348 -1.05 8.87 25.86
C ARG A 348 0.20 8.06 25.58
N THR A 349 0.08 6.94 24.89
CA THR A 349 1.23 6.10 24.57
C THR A 349 2.16 6.79 23.58
N ASP A 350 1.64 7.45 22.54
CA ASP A 350 2.44 8.23 21.60
C ASP A 350 3.16 9.39 22.30
N ARG A 351 2.49 10.07 23.23
CA ARG A 351 3.08 11.15 24.05
C ARG A 351 4.15 10.63 25.00
N PHE A 352 3.94 9.47 25.61
CA PHE A 352 4.94 8.77 26.41
C PHE A 352 6.14 8.38 25.53
N ALA A 353 5.90 7.77 24.37
CA ALA A 353 6.92 7.35 23.43
C ALA A 353 7.78 8.52 22.95
N ALA A 354 7.16 9.62 22.51
CA ALA A 354 7.85 10.82 22.07
C ALA A 354 8.74 11.43 23.17
N THR A 355 8.24 11.47 24.41
CA THR A 355 8.98 12.05 25.54
C THR A 355 10.12 11.14 25.99
N THR A 356 9.85 9.83 26.15
CA THR A 356 10.81 8.90 26.77
C THR A 356 11.84 8.38 25.78
N CYS A 357 11.55 8.25 24.48
CA CYS A 357 12.57 7.88 23.50
C CYS A 357 13.59 9.00 23.25
N THR A 358 13.17 10.27 23.29
CA THR A 358 14.09 11.41 23.28
C THR A 358 15.06 11.31 24.46
N ALA A 359 14.54 11.16 25.68
CA ALA A 359 15.34 11.04 26.89
C ALA A 359 16.25 9.78 26.90
N ALA A 360 15.78 8.65 26.35
CA ALA A 360 16.58 7.42 26.25
C ALA A 360 17.76 7.58 25.31
N VAL A 361 17.56 8.16 24.11
CA VAL A 361 18.65 8.49 23.18
C VAL A 361 19.60 9.53 23.79
N GLU A 362 19.07 10.52 24.51
CA GLU A 362 19.88 11.52 25.19
C GLU A 362 20.76 10.96 26.34
N ALA A 363 20.30 9.90 27.01
CA ALA A 363 21.06 9.24 28.07
C ALA A 363 22.05 8.19 27.55
N LEU A 364 21.70 7.46 26.49
CA LEU A 364 22.41 6.25 26.08
C LEU A 364 23.29 6.45 24.83
N VAL A 365 22.95 7.36 23.91
CA VAL A 365 23.72 7.50 22.65
C VAL A 365 24.79 8.57 22.78
N ALA A 366 26.06 8.18 22.53
CA ALA A 366 27.23 9.06 22.68
C ALA A 366 27.37 10.09 21.53
N GLN A 367 27.12 9.67 20.29
CA GLN A 367 27.25 10.50 19.08
C GLN A 367 25.92 10.48 18.31
N ARG A 368 25.30 11.65 18.16
CA ARG A 368 23.93 11.82 17.63
C ARG A 368 23.85 12.59 16.32
N ASP A 369 24.96 13.17 15.87
CA ASP A 369 25.01 13.94 14.63
C ASP A 369 24.61 13.06 13.44
N GLY A 370 23.61 13.51 12.67
CA GLY A 370 23.07 12.75 11.55
C GLY A 370 22.13 11.60 11.92
N LEU A 371 21.78 11.39 13.19
CA LEU A 371 20.80 10.38 13.59
C LEU A 371 19.36 10.91 13.59
N GLU A 372 18.45 10.07 13.10
CA GLU A 372 17.00 10.20 13.29
C GLU A 372 16.56 9.24 14.41
N VAL A 373 15.69 9.72 15.31
CA VAL A 373 15.09 8.91 16.37
C VAL A 373 13.69 8.46 15.93
N VAL A 374 13.44 7.16 15.99
CA VAL A 374 12.14 6.56 15.68
C VAL A 374 11.62 5.87 16.94
N ALA A 375 10.38 6.16 17.33
CA ALA A 375 9.74 5.51 18.47
C ALA A 375 8.69 4.51 17.97
N LEU A 376 8.97 3.22 18.05
CA LEU A 376 8.01 2.18 17.70
C LEU A 376 7.07 1.88 18.86
N VAL A 377 5.77 1.83 18.58
CA VAL A 377 4.75 1.40 19.54
C VAL A 377 4.02 0.18 18.97
N PRO A 378 4.33 -1.06 19.41
CA PRO A 378 3.58 -2.25 19.00
C PRO A 378 2.17 -2.21 19.62
N VAL A 379 1.16 -2.76 18.95
CA VAL A 379 -0.25 -2.76 19.41
C VAL A 379 -0.83 -4.18 19.41
N GLN A 380 -0.95 -4.70 20.63
CA GLN A 380 -1.64 -5.91 21.11
C GLN A 380 -3.16 -5.80 21.22
N ASP A 381 -3.97 -6.36 20.30
CA ASP A 381 -5.45 -6.41 20.48
C ASP A 381 -6.13 -5.05 20.80
N GLY A 382 -5.58 -3.96 20.25
CA GLY A 382 -6.04 -2.59 20.50
C GLY A 382 -5.42 -1.88 21.73
N ALA A 383 -4.59 -2.58 22.51
CA ALA A 383 -3.76 -2.00 23.57
C ALA A 383 -2.30 -1.86 23.10
N ALA A 384 -1.63 -0.79 23.49
CA ALA A 384 -0.22 -0.59 23.16
C ALA A 384 0.70 -1.44 24.05
N GLY A 385 1.67 -2.10 23.42
CA GLY A 385 2.75 -2.84 24.07
C GLY A 385 3.97 -1.96 24.37
N PRO A 386 5.14 -2.57 24.63
CA PRO A 386 6.34 -1.84 25.04
C PRO A 386 6.88 -0.96 23.90
N VAL A 387 7.16 0.30 24.19
CA VAL A 387 7.75 1.26 23.25
C VAL A 387 9.21 0.89 22.98
N HIS A 388 9.59 0.73 21.73
CA HIS A 388 10.99 0.55 21.32
C HIS A 388 11.56 1.86 20.75
N CYS A 389 12.63 2.36 21.35
CA CYS A 389 13.31 3.57 20.94
C CYS A 389 14.48 3.21 20.02
N LEU A 390 14.41 3.62 18.76
CA LEU A 390 15.36 3.28 17.70
C LEU A 390 16.13 4.49 17.21
N VAL A 391 17.31 4.25 16.65
CA VAL A 391 18.06 5.22 15.85
C VAL A 391 18.43 4.67 14.47
N ARG A 392 18.49 5.55 13.47
CA ARG A 392 19.03 5.31 12.13
C ARG A 392 19.77 6.55 11.62
N GLN A 393 20.53 6.47 10.53
CA GLN A 393 21.02 7.70 9.86
C GLN A 393 19.86 8.41 9.14
N ALA A 394 19.82 9.73 9.24
CA ALA A 394 18.79 10.58 8.62
C ALA A 394 18.91 10.68 7.08
N ASP A 395 20.08 10.36 6.51
CA ASP A 395 20.32 10.27 5.07
C ASP A 395 20.05 8.86 4.48
N GLY A 396 19.66 7.90 5.34
CA GLY A 396 19.43 6.51 4.95
C GLY A 396 20.70 5.67 4.79
N ALA A 397 21.88 6.18 5.14
CA ALA A 397 23.11 5.38 5.15
C ALA A 397 23.09 4.31 6.27
N PRO A 398 23.76 3.16 6.09
CA PRO A 398 23.84 2.15 7.13
C PRO A 398 24.75 2.59 8.29
N LEU A 399 24.31 2.32 9.50
CA LEU A 399 25.10 2.37 10.73
C LEU A 399 26.18 1.28 10.74
N VAL A 400 27.32 1.54 11.38
CA VAL A 400 28.39 0.56 11.63
C VAL A 400 28.93 0.79 13.04
N GLY A 401 28.99 -0.28 13.83
CA GLY A 401 29.21 -0.20 15.27
C GLY A 401 27.95 0.22 16.04
N SER A 402 27.86 -0.16 17.31
CA SER A 402 26.80 0.32 18.21
C SER A 402 26.99 1.80 18.53
N ARG A 403 25.89 2.53 18.67
CA ARG A 403 25.84 3.93 19.13
C ARG A 403 25.59 4.06 20.64
N ILE A 404 25.27 2.95 21.32
CA ILE A 404 25.01 2.90 22.76
C ILE A 404 26.32 2.99 23.55
N SER A 405 26.31 3.87 24.56
CA SER A 405 27.44 4.14 25.45
C SER A 405 27.67 2.96 26.39
N GLY A 406 28.77 2.22 26.18
CA GLY A 406 29.23 1.18 27.10
C GLY A 406 29.17 -0.26 26.57
N GLU A 407 28.59 -0.50 25.38
CA GLU A 407 28.63 -1.82 24.71
C GLU A 407 29.78 -1.95 23.68
N GLY A 408 30.71 -0.98 23.65
CA GLY A 408 31.91 -1.00 22.82
C GLY A 408 33.18 -1.30 23.62
N GLY A 409 33.56 -2.58 23.69
CA GLY A 409 34.80 -3.06 24.35
C GLY A 409 35.06 -4.55 24.09
#